data_AF-A0A1Y3E6K4-F1
#
_entry.id   AF-A0A1Y3E6K4-F1
#
_cell.length_a   1.000
_cell.length_b   1.000
_cell.length_c   1.000
_cell.angle_alpha   90.00
_cell.angle_beta   90.00
_cell.angle_gamma   90.00
#
_symmetry.space_group_name_H-M   'P 1'
#
loop_
_entity.id
_entity.type
_entity.pdbx_description
1 polymer ?
#
loop_
_entity_poly.entity_id
_entity_poly.type
_entity_poly.pdbx_seq_one_letter_code
_entity_poly.pdbx_strand_id
1 'polypeptide(L)'
;MLPHSLKHLLKSSKTTEYQEQFNKQFEQVFHIERCLKQIVKSIRRFTDPNPCFTMVSSLIGENKISDAELFSDCLLRIKQNCINTSSEKFLTCVASAEVKIEAARTLRNQQIHSFSIDPLNKILAEKIEEVKKEKMKLDRARAEYDLALEKLKAASEKNLDQLYNIMEEKKNAFEAQAHIMAQWMDSMPDVEQMIAKTAFIFFFMAVMPEINADLSPLEEAQGYIYQSDLQSGKGNFRRVLDVSDVDTSDGLSLTIDALSTTCPVSSEMTQEQVYSDECPVTKEEYDEIECHLKLDHSKTGQIECTYYGH
;
A
#
# COMPACT_ATOMS: atom_id res chain seq x y z
N MET A 1 -34.29 -34.61 37.97
CA MET A 1 -34.56 -35.76 37.07
C MET A 1 -34.40 -35.26 35.64
N LEU A 2 -33.22 -35.42 35.03
CA LEU A 2 -33.06 -35.24 33.60
C LEU A 2 -33.86 -36.36 32.88
N PRO A 3 -34.78 -36.03 31.97
CA PRO A 3 -35.65 -37.03 31.36
C PRO A 3 -34.85 -37.99 30.48
N HIS A 4 -35.25 -39.26 30.47
CA HIS A 4 -34.64 -40.35 29.67
C HIS A 4 -34.50 -39.99 28.17
N SER A 5 -35.29 -39.04 27.67
CA SER A 5 -35.21 -38.46 26.33
C SER A 5 -33.88 -37.76 26.03
N LEU A 6 -33.25 -37.13 27.03
CA LEU A 6 -32.01 -36.36 26.86
C LEU A 6 -30.81 -37.29 26.59
N LYS A 7 -30.81 -38.47 27.22
CA LYS A 7 -29.79 -39.52 27.00
C LYS A 7 -29.87 -40.12 25.59
N HIS A 8 -31.08 -40.19 25.03
CA HIS A 8 -31.31 -40.69 23.68
C HIS A 8 -30.92 -39.66 22.60
N LEU A 9 -31.17 -38.36 22.85
CA LEU A 9 -30.74 -37.25 21.99
C LEU A 9 -29.22 -37.05 21.99
N LEU A 10 -28.56 -37.25 23.14
CA LEU A 10 -27.09 -37.17 23.26
C LEU A 10 -26.38 -38.32 22.53
N LYS A 11 -26.95 -39.53 22.52
CA LYS A 11 -26.35 -40.67 21.79
C LYS A 11 -26.30 -40.48 20.27
N SER A 12 -27.15 -39.62 19.70
CA SER A 12 -27.16 -39.32 18.27
C SER A 12 -26.28 -38.13 17.85
N SER A 13 -25.70 -37.36 18.79
CA SER A 13 -24.91 -36.19 18.43
C SER A 13 -23.53 -36.59 17.89
N LYS A 14 -23.21 -36.14 16.67
CA LYS A 14 -21.85 -36.21 16.08
C LYS A 14 -20.92 -35.20 16.75
N THR A 15 -19.63 -35.27 16.40
CA THR A 15 -18.62 -34.24 16.69
C THR A 15 -19.20 -32.86 16.40
N THR A 16 -19.07 -31.92 17.34
CA THR A 16 -19.61 -30.57 17.18
C THR A 16 -18.93 -29.92 16.00
N GLU A 17 -19.59 -29.64 14.88
CA GLU A 17 -18.99 -28.92 13.76
C GLU A 17 -18.81 -27.44 14.13
N TYR A 18 -17.82 -26.76 13.51
CA TYR A 18 -17.85 -25.30 13.52
C TYR A 18 -19.17 -24.83 12.89
N GLN A 19 -19.57 -23.58 13.09
CA GLN A 19 -20.37 -22.94 12.06
C GLN A 19 -19.63 -23.14 10.73
N GLU A 20 -20.27 -23.79 9.75
CA GLU A 20 -19.69 -24.20 8.46
C GLU A 20 -18.92 -23.06 7.77
N GLN A 21 -19.36 -21.83 8.05
CA GLN A 21 -18.78 -20.56 7.64
C GLN A 21 -17.34 -20.32 8.13
N PHE A 22 -16.96 -20.73 9.34
CA PHE A 22 -15.63 -20.44 9.89
C PHE A 22 -14.49 -21.20 9.19
N ASN A 23 -14.71 -22.46 8.81
CA ASN A 23 -13.66 -23.23 8.12
C ASN A 23 -13.26 -22.55 6.80
N LYS A 24 -14.25 -22.09 6.03
CA LYS A 24 -14.00 -21.37 4.78
C LYS A 24 -13.28 -20.04 5.02
N GLN A 25 -13.69 -19.30 6.05
CA GLN A 25 -13.07 -18.02 6.40
C GLN A 25 -11.61 -18.18 6.88
N PHE A 26 -11.31 -19.21 7.68
CA PHE A 26 -9.92 -19.48 8.09
C PHE A 26 -9.02 -19.83 6.92
N GLU A 27 -9.49 -20.65 5.99
CA GLU A 27 -8.74 -20.96 4.77
C GLU A 27 -8.46 -19.69 3.94
N GLN A 28 -9.44 -18.77 3.84
CA GLN A 28 -9.25 -17.47 3.19
C GLN A 28 -8.17 -16.63 3.91
N VAL A 29 -8.22 -16.52 5.24
CA VAL A 29 -7.22 -15.78 6.03
C VAL A 29 -5.81 -16.36 5.83
N PHE A 30 -5.65 -17.68 5.84
CA PHE A 30 -4.34 -18.32 5.63
C PHE A 30 -3.85 -18.20 4.19
N HIS A 31 -4.76 -18.17 3.23
CA HIS A 31 -4.41 -17.85 1.85
C HIS A 31 -3.89 -16.41 1.73
N ILE A 32 -4.58 -15.45 2.33
CA ILE A 32 -4.17 -14.04 2.38
C ILE A 32 -2.81 -13.89 3.08
N GLU A 33 -2.58 -14.56 4.21
CA GLU A 33 -1.28 -14.59 4.90
C GLU A 33 -0.15 -15.00 3.95
N ARG A 34 -0.36 -16.10 3.21
CA ARG A 34 0.64 -16.62 2.26
C ARG A 34 0.90 -15.61 1.15
N CYS A 35 -0.14 -15.03 0.56
CA CYS A 35 -0.01 -14.02 -0.50
C CYS A 35 0.71 -12.77 0.01
N LEU A 36 0.35 -12.25 1.18
CA LEU A 36 1.01 -11.08 1.78
C LEU A 36 2.50 -11.31 2.03
N LYS A 37 2.87 -12.47 2.57
CA LYS A 37 4.29 -12.84 2.76
C LYS A 37 5.05 -12.85 1.43
N GLN A 38 4.43 -13.33 0.36
CA GLN A 38 5.04 -13.30 -0.98
C GLN A 38 5.10 -11.87 -1.54
N ILE A 39 4.06 -11.05 -1.37
CA ILE A 39 4.04 -9.66 -1.80
C ILE A 39 5.17 -8.88 -1.13
N VAL A 40 5.28 -8.94 0.20
CA VAL A 40 6.37 -8.28 0.95
C VAL A 40 7.74 -8.73 0.45
N LYS A 41 7.91 -10.03 0.22
CA LYS A 41 9.17 -10.58 -0.30
C LYS A 41 9.48 -10.07 -1.72
N SER A 42 8.48 -9.97 -2.59
CA SER A 42 8.63 -9.45 -3.94
C SER A 42 8.94 -7.96 -3.94
N ILE A 43 8.25 -7.16 -3.13
CA ILE A 43 8.51 -5.71 -2.99
C ILE A 43 9.95 -5.48 -2.49
N ARG A 44 10.42 -6.25 -1.50
CA ARG A 44 11.82 -6.16 -1.02
C ARG A 44 12.84 -6.45 -2.11
N ARG A 45 12.58 -7.45 -2.96
CA ARG A 45 13.45 -7.77 -4.11
C ARG A 45 13.43 -6.69 -5.18
N PHE A 46 12.32 -5.98 -5.31
CA PHE A 46 12.19 -4.85 -6.23
C PHE A 46 13.01 -3.66 -5.74
N THR A 47 12.93 -3.31 -4.45
CA THR A 47 13.66 -2.17 -3.88
C THR A 47 15.14 -2.46 -3.60
N ASP A 48 15.53 -3.72 -3.43
CA ASP A 48 16.92 -4.16 -3.30
C ASP A 48 17.20 -5.38 -4.20
N PRO A 49 17.56 -5.14 -5.48
CA PRO A 49 17.80 -6.22 -6.44
C PRO A 49 19.10 -7.01 -6.17
N ASN A 50 19.96 -6.58 -5.25
CA ASN A 50 21.26 -7.24 -4.98
C ASN A 50 21.41 -7.69 -3.51
N PRO A 51 20.67 -8.72 -3.06
CA PRO A 51 20.65 -9.18 -1.67
C PRO A 51 22.00 -9.76 -1.18
N CYS A 52 22.91 -10.12 -2.09
CA CYS A 52 24.25 -10.59 -1.74
C CYS A 52 25.16 -9.48 -1.19
N PHE A 53 24.90 -8.22 -1.52
CA PHE A 53 25.68 -7.10 -1.01
C PHE A 53 25.20 -6.60 0.36
N THR A 54 23.91 -6.73 0.67
CA THR A 54 23.32 -6.29 1.94
C THR A 54 23.83 -7.10 3.15
N MET A 55 24.06 -8.41 2.99
CA MET A 55 24.58 -9.27 4.07
C MET A 55 26.05 -8.99 4.42
N VAL A 56 26.83 -8.45 3.48
CA VAL A 56 28.24 -8.06 3.70
C VAL A 56 28.35 -6.60 4.13
N SER A 57 27.36 -5.77 3.79
CA SER A 57 27.37 -4.34 4.13
C SER A 57 26.96 -4.06 5.58
N SER A 58 26.24 -4.97 6.26
CA SER A 58 26.04 -4.89 7.71
C SER A 58 27.31 -5.15 8.53
N LEU A 59 28.42 -5.57 7.89
CA LEU A 59 29.71 -5.85 8.53
C LEU A 59 30.77 -4.77 8.26
N ILE A 60 30.49 -3.79 7.39
CA ILE A 60 31.44 -2.76 6.97
C ILE A 60 30.78 -1.40 7.25
N GLY A 61 31.38 -0.64 8.16
CA GLY A 61 30.83 0.60 8.70
C GLY A 61 30.46 1.66 7.66
N GLU A 62 29.64 2.59 8.16
CA GLU A 62 29.13 3.81 7.55
C GLU A 62 30.16 4.49 6.62
N ASN A 63 29.71 4.91 5.42
CA ASN A 63 30.44 5.52 4.30
C ASN A 63 30.84 4.59 3.14
N LYS A 64 29.91 3.76 2.64
CA LYS A 64 30.01 3.31 1.25
C LYS A 64 29.45 4.39 0.34
N ILE A 65 30.35 5.02 -0.43
CA ILE A 65 30.00 5.79 -1.63
C ILE A 65 29.24 4.82 -2.56
N SER A 66 28.08 5.22 -3.06
CA SER A 66 27.28 4.41 -3.97
C SER A 66 28.01 4.20 -5.31
N ASP A 67 27.73 3.11 -6.02
CA ASP A 67 28.34 2.86 -7.34
C ASP A 67 28.04 4.00 -8.33
N ALA A 68 26.88 4.64 -8.19
CA ALA A 68 26.47 5.83 -8.95
C ALA A 68 27.34 7.05 -8.64
N GLU A 69 27.64 7.31 -7.36
CA GLU A 69 28.56 8.38 -6.95
C GLU A 69 30.00 8.09 -7.41
N LEU A 70 30.46 6.83 -7.34
CA LEU A 70 31.77 6.44 -7.88
C LEU A 70 31.85 6.65 -9.40
N PHE A 71 30.80 6.29 -10.14
CA PHE A 71 30.70 6.52 -11.57
C PHE A 71 30.70 8.02 -11.90
N SER A 72 29.90 8.81 -11.19
CA SER A 72 29.86 10.27 -11.30
C SER A 72 31.24 10.90 -11.07
N ASP A 73 31.93 10.50 -9.99
CA ASP A 73 33.29 10.94 -9.68
C ASP A 73 34.29 10.61 -10.80
N CYS A 74 34.17 9.44 -11.43
CA CYS A 74 35.01 9.07 -12.57
C CYS A 74 34.78 9.99 -13.77
N LEU A 75 33.52 10.29 -14.10
CA LEU A 75 33.19 11.22 -15.19
C LEU A 75 33.71 12.63 -14.89
N LEU A 76 33.62 13.10 -13.65
CA LEU A 76 34.15 14.38 -13.21
C LEU A 76 35.68 14.44 -13.24
N ARG A 77 36.39 13.33 -13.10
CA ARG A 77 37.86 13.29 -13.31
C ARG A 77 38.23 13.28 -14.79
N ILE A 78 37.44 12.60 -15.63
CA ILE A 78 37.66 12.61 -17.08
C ILE A 78 37.48 14.03 -17.64
N LYS A 79 36.46 14.76 -17.19
CA LYS A 79 36.18 16.12 -17.68
C LYS A 79 37.37 17.08 -17.50
N GLN A 80 38.14 16.93 -16.41
CA GLN A 80 39.30 17.79 -16.11
C GLN A 80 40.41 17.70 -17.17
N ASN A 81 40.41 16.63 -17.97
CA ASN A 81 41.38 16.39 -19.03
C ASN A 81 40.75 16.57 -20.43
N CYS A 82 39.50 17.05 -20.53
CA CYS A 82 38.86 17.29 -21.81
C CYS A 82 39.43 18.55 -22.48
N ILE A 83 39.84 18.41 -23.75
CA ILE A 83 40.25 19.54 -24.59
C ILE A 83 39.01 20.25 -25.18
N ASN A 84 37.92 19.51 -25.39
CA ASN A 84 36.67 20.01 -25.96
C ASN A 84 35.67 20.43 -24.87
N THR A 85 35.33 21.72 -24.82
CA THR A 85 34.35 22.30 -23.89
C THR A 85 32.95 21.68 -23.98
N SER A 86 32.53 21.22 -25.16
CA SER A 86 31.25 20.53 -25.33
C SER A 86 31.24 19.17 -24.63
N SER A 87 32.35 18.43 -24.69
CA SER A 87 32.50 17.14 -24.02
C SER A 87 32.60 17.30 -22.50
N GLU A 88 33.28 18.34 -22.03
CA GLU A 88 33.33 18.69 -20.61
C GLU A 88 31.95 18.98 -20.02
N LYS A 89 31.15 19.80 -20.73
CA LYS A 89 29.76 20.11 -20.35
C LYS A 89 28.90 18.84 -20.33
N PHE A 90 28.98 18.02 -21.38
CA PHE A 90 28.22 16.77 -21.46
C PHE A 90 28.54 15.81 -20.30
N LEU A 91 29.82 15.55 -20.03
CA LEU A 91 30.23 14.67 -18.93
C LEU A 91 29.81 15.21 -17.56
N THR A 92 29.81 16.53 -17.37
CA THR A 92 29.28 17.17 -16.15
C THR A 92 27.78 16.95 -16.00
N CYS A 93 27.02 17.10 -17.09
CA CYS A 93 25.57 16.84 -17.09
C CYS A 93 25.26 15.38 -16.75
N VAL A 94 25.94 14.42 -17.37
CA VAL A 94 25.75 12.99 -17.09
C VAL A 94 26.10 12.65 -15.64
N ALA A 95 27.23 13.16 -15.14
CA ALA A 95 27.66 12.96 -13.75
C ALA A 95 26.63 13.50 -12.74
N SER A 96 26.08 14.69 -12.99
CA SER A 96 25.05 15.28 -12.14
C SER A 96 23.72 14.54 -12.22
N ALA A 97 23.32 14.12 -13.42
CA ALA A 97 22.09 13.35 -13.63
C ALA A 97 22.14 12.01 -12.89
N GLU A 98 23.27 11.29 -12.94
CA GLU A 98 23.43 10.01 -12.26
C GLU A 98 23.19 10.12 -10.74
N VAL A 99 23.81 11.12 -10.10
CA VAL A 99 23.65 11.35 -8.65
C VAL A 99 22.20 11.71 -8.30
N LYS A 100 21.54 12.52 -9.14
CA LYS A 100 20.12 12.88 -8.94
C LYS A 100 19.21 11.66 -9.10
N ILE A 101 19.46 10.81 -10.10
CA ILE A 101 18.70 9.57 -10.33
C ILE A 101 18.87 8.62 -9.14
N GLU A 102 20.10 8.45 -8.63
CA GLU A 102 20.34 7.57 -7.48
C GLU A 102 19.72 8.11 -6.19
N ALA A 103 19.77 9.42 -5.96
CA ALA A 103 19.10 10.05 -4.83
C ALA A 103 17.56 9.85 -4.90
N ALA A 104 16.96 10.06 -6.08
CA ALA A 104 15.54 9.83 -6.31
C ALA A 104 15.16 8.35 -6.11
N ARG A 105 15.96 7.42 -6.63
CA ARG A 105 15.78 5.97 -6.42
C ARG A 105 15.86 5.61 -4.94
N THR A 106 16.84 6.15 -4.22
CA THR A 106 17.00 5.90 -2.78
C THR A 106 15.79 6.40 -2.00
N LEU A 107 15.32 7.62 -2.28
CA LEU A 107 14.12 8.17 -1.66
C LEU A 107 12.88 7.33 -1.97
N ARG A 108 12.67 6.96 -3.23
CA ARG A 108 11.57 6.08 -3.67
C ARG A 108 11.60 4.75 -2.92
N ASN A 109 12.76 4.13 -2.80
CA ASN A 109 12.91 2.86 -2.09
C ASN A 109 12.60 3.00 -0.59
N GLN A 110 13.03 4.10 0.05
CA GLN A 110 12.65 4.42 1.42
C GLN A 110 11.13 4.62 1.58
N GLN A 111 10.49 5.30 0.63
CA GLN A 111 9.04 5.50 0.62
C GLN A 111 8.29 4.17 0.42
N ILE A 112 8.73 3.30 -0.50
CA ILE A 112 8.17 1.95 -0.67
C ILE A 112 8.31 1.13 0.63
N HIS A 113 9.43 1.25 1.32
CA HIS A 113 9.60 0.62 2.62
C HIS A 113 8.56 1.12 3.64
N SER A 114 8.48 2.43 3.84
CA SER A 114 7.64 3.06 4.85
C SER A 114 6.14 2.94 4.57
N PHE A 115 5.72 3.11 3.32
CA PHE A 115 4.31 3.16 2.93
C PHE A 115 3.78 1.84 2.40
N SER A 116 4.63 0.85 2.11
CA SER A 116 4.19 -0.45 1.63
C SER A 116 4.67 -1.62 2.47
N ILE A 117 5.98 -1.78 2.65
CA ILE A 117 6.51 -2.93 3.39
C ILE A 117 6.06 -2.90 4.87
N ASP A 118 6.16 -1.75 5.53
CA ASP A 118 5.86 -1.65 6.97
C ASP A 118 4.38 -1.85 7.29
N PRO A 119 3.41 -1.23 6.58
CA PRO A 119 1.99 -1.50 6.77
C PRO A 119 1.62 -2.97 6.54
N LEU A 120 2.16 -3.61 5.49
CA LEU A 120 1.89 -5.03 5.22
C LEU A 120 2.45 -5.94 6.32
N ASN A 121 3.65 -5.63 6.84
CA ASN A 121 4.22 -6.36 7.98
C ASN A 121 3.39 -6.17 9.24
N LYS A 122 2.86 -4.96 9.47
CA LYS A 122 1.96 -4.68 10.59
C LYS A 122 0.68 -5.50 10.51
N ILE A 123 0.06 -5.60 9.34
CA ILE A 123 -1.12 -6.47 9.12
C ILE A 123 -0.80 -7.93 9.44
N LEU A 124 0.35 -8.43 8.97
CA LEU A 124 0.80 -9.80 9.25
C LEU A 124 1.01 -10.04 10.74
N ALA A 125 1.69 -9.13 11.43
CA ALA A 125 2.11 -9.30 12.83
C ALA A 125 0.98 -9.04 13.84
N GLU A 126 0.09 -8.10 13.55
CA GLU A 126 -0.98 -7.71 14.47
C GLU A 126 -2.28 -8.42 14.14
N LYS A 127 -2.79 -8.29 12.91
CA LYS A 127 -4.12 -8.79 12.56
C LYS A 127 -4.14 -10.29 12.31
N ILE A 128 -3.25 -10.80 11.47
CA ILE A 128 -3.26 -12.22 11.08
C ILE A 128 -2.81 -13.13 12.22
N GLU A 129 -1.76 -12.75 12.96
CA GLU A 129 -1.32 -13.54 14.12
C GLU A 129 -2.34 -13.54 15.26
N GLU A 130 -3.13 -12.48 15.43
CA GLU A 130 -4.22 -12.46 16.41
C GLU A 130 -5.35 -13.41 16.02
N VAL A 131 -5.79 -13.43 14.75
CA VAL A 131 -6.75 -14.42 14.24
C VAL A 131 -6.26 -15.85 14.45
N LYS A 132 -4.96 -16.12 14.25
CA LYS A 132 -4.35 -17.43 14.51
C LYS A 132 -4.42 -17.83 15.99
N LYS A 133 -4.14 -16.89 16.89
CA LYS A 133 -4.24 -17.11 18.34
C LYS A 133 -5.67 -17.40 18.75
N GLU A 134 -6.62 -16.61 18.27
CA GLU A 134 -8.04 -16.81 18.60
C GLU A 134 -8.59 -18.11 18.00
N LYS A 135 -8.12 -18.52 16.81
CA LYS A 135 -8.46 -19.83 16.23
C LYS A 135 -7.97 -20.97 17.12
N MET A 136 -6.72 -20.91 17.60
CA MET A 136 -6.20 -21.95 18.50
C MET A 136 -7.00 -22.04 19.81
N LYS A 137 -7.48 -20.91 20.34
CA LYS A 137 -8.36 -20.90 21.53
C LYS A 137 -9.72 -21.52 21.21
N LEU A 138 -10.30 -21.20 20.06
CA LEU A 138 -11.55 -21.79 19.58
C LEU A 138 -11.44 -23.31 19.40
N ASP A 139 -10.36 -23.77 18.76
CA ASP A 139 -10.07 -25.18 18.53
C ASP A 139 -9.93 -25.94 19.86
N ARG A 140 -9.28 -25.33 20.86
CA ARG A 140 -9.18 -25.89 22.22
C ARG A 140 -10.52 -25.95 22.93
N ALA A 141 -11.29 -24.85 22.91
CA ALA A 141 -12.60 -24.79 23.56
C ALA A 141 -13.56 -25.84 22.96
N ARG A 142 -13.53 -26.02 21.64
CA ARG A 142 -14.27 -27.08 20.93
C ARG A 142 -13.88 -28.48 21.42
N ALA A 143 -12.58 -28.77 21.48
CA ALA A 143 -12.10 -30.08 21.94
C ALA A 143 -12.48 -30.36 23.40
N GLU A 144 -12.45 -29.35 24.27
CA GLU A 144 -12.90 -29.47 25.66
C GLU A 144 -14.41 -29.72 25.76
N TYR A 145 -15.21 -29.03 24.93
CA TYR A 145 -16.65 -29.24 24.84
C TYR A 145 -17.00 -30.65 24.35
N ASP A 146 -16.38 -31.10 23.24
CA ASP A 146 -16.57 -32.45 22.69
C ASP A 146 -16.19 -33.52 23.72
N LEU A 147 -15.09 -33.33 24.46
CA LEU A 147 -14.69 -34.24 25.53
C LEU A 147 -15.69 -34.27 26.69
N ALA A 148 -16.25 -33.12 27.09
CA ALA A 148 -17.29 -33.06 28.11
C ALA A 148 -18.57 -33.76 27.65
N LEU A 149 -18.93 -33.61 26.38
CA LEU A 149 -20.07 -34.26 25.75
C LEU A 149 -19.92 -35.78 25.75
N GLU A 150 -18.75 -36.31 25.37
CA GLU A 150 -18.47 -37.75 25.39
C GLU A 150 -18.50 -38.34 26.81
N LYS A 151 -17.95 -37.60 27.79
CA LYS A 151 -18.06 -37.99 29.22
C LYS A 151 -19.51 -38.03 29.70
N LEU A 152 -20.34 -37.08 29.26
CA LEU A 152 -21.77 -37.06 29.57
C LEU A 152 -22.52 -38.24 28.92
N LYS A 153 -22.18 -38.61 27.67
CA LYS A 153 -22.74 -39.80 26.99
C LYS A 153 -22.42 -41.09 27.73
N ALA A 154 -21.21 -41.19 28.30
CA ALA A 154 -20.74 -42.35 29.07
C ALA A 154 -21.21 -42.36 30.55
N ALA A 155 -21.96 -41.35 30.99
CA ALA A 155 -22.29 -41.17 32.40
C ALA A 155 -23.31 -42.18 32.95
N SER A 156 -23.04 -42.66 34.18
CA SER A 156 -24.03 -43.33 35.03
C SER A 156 -24.97 -42.31 35.67
N GLU A 157 -26.17 -42.74 36.09
CA GLU A 157 -27.21 -41.84 36.64
C GLU A 157 -26.76 -41.06 37.88
N LYS A 158 -25.81 -41.60 38.67
CA LYS A 158 -25.33 -40.97 39.91
C LYS A 158 -24.52 -39.69 39.68
N ASN A 159 -23.87 -39.54 38.52
CA ASN A 159 -22.96 -38.42 38.23
C ASN A 159 -23.48 -37.52 37.09
N LEU A 160 -24.73 -37.75 36.64
CA LEU A 160 -25.27 -37.15 35.44
C LEU A 160 -25.42 -35.62 35.54
N ASP A 161 -25.98 -35.12 36.65
CA ASP A 161 -26.20 -33.69 36.86
C ASP A 161 -24.87 -32.92 36.94
N GLN A 162 -23.85 -33.49 37.59
CA GLN A 162 -22.52 -32.87 37.67
C GLN A 162 -21.85 -32.79 36.29
N LEU A 163 -21.90 -33.87 35.51
CA LEU A 163 -21.32 -33.89 34.17
C LEU A 163 -22.09 -33.00 33.18
N TYR A 164 -23.40 -32.84 33.37
CA TYR A 164 -24.22 -31.91 32.60
C TYR A 164 -23.78 -30.46 32.83
N ASN A 165 -23.59 -30.05 34.09
CA ASN A 165 -23.12 -28.71 34.42
C ASN A 165 -21.73 -28.41 33.83
N ILE A 166 -20.81 -29.38 33.88
CA ILE A 166 -19.48 -29.25 33.26
C ILE A 166 -19.60 -29.10 31.74
N MET A 167 -20.46 -29.88 31.10
CA MET A 167 -20.70 -29.79 29.65
C MET A 167 -21.26 -28.41 29.28
N GLU A 168 -22.23 -27.88 30.02
CA GLU A 168 -22.81 -26.56 29.76
C GLU A 168 -21.79 -25.44 29.96
N GLU A 169 -20.93 -25.53 30.98
CA GLU A 169 -19.82 -24.59 31.18
C GLU A 169 -18.87 -24.56 29.98
N LYS A 170 -18.48 -25.74 29.47
CA LYS A 170 -17.61 -25.85 28.29
C LYS A 170 -18.28 -25.38 27.00
N LYS A 171 -19.58 -25.61 26.86
CA LYS A 171 -20.38 -25.08 25.76
C LYS A 171 -20.38 -23.55 25.76
N ASN A 172 -20.67 -22.93 26.89
CA ASN A 172 -20.66 -21.47 27.02
C ASN A 172 -19.28 -20.86 26.71
N ALA A 173 -18.19 -21.51 27.14
CA ALA A 173 -16.83 -21.09 26.79
C ALA A 173 -16.55 -21.18 25.29
N PHE A 174 -17.00 -22.25 24.63
CA PHE A 174 -16.89 -22.41 23.17
C PHE A 174 -17.71 -21.34 22.42
N GLU A 175 -18.96 -21.10 22.82
CA GLU A 175 -19.83 -20.08 22.22
C GLU A 175 -19.27 -18.66 22.40
N ALA A 176 -18.74 -18.34 23.58
CA ALA A 176 -18.07 -17.06 23.84
C ALA A 176 -16.85 -16.85 22.93
N GLN A 177 -16.03 -17.89 22.75
CA GLN A 177 -14.87 -17.83 21.86
C GLN A 177 -15.28 -17.76 20.39
N ALA A 178 -16.38 -18.40 20.01
CA ALA A 178 -16.94 -18.33 18.65
C ALA A 178 -17.44 -16.90 18.34
N HIS A 179 -18.03 -16.20 19.32
CA HIS A 179 -18.42 -14.80 19.18
C HIS A 179 -17.22 -13.87 18.97
N ILE A 180 -16.14 -14.05 19.72
CA ILE A 180 -14.88 -13.29 19.51
C ILE A 180 -14.36 -13.52 18.10
N MET A 181 -14.39 -14.77 17.64
CA MET A 181 -13.97 -15.10 16.27
C MET A 181 -14.86 -14.45 15.21
N ALA A 182 -16.18 -14.44 15.41
CA ALA A 182 -17.10 -13.78 14.48
C ALA A 182 -16.79 -12.27 14.34
N GLN A 183 -16.50 -11.59 15.46
CA GLN A 183 -16.11 -10.17 15.43
C GLN A 183 -14.82 -9.94 14.62
N TRP A 184 -13.85 -10.85 14.73
CA TRP A 184 -12.64 -10.81 13.90
C TRP A 184 -12.96 -10.97 12.41
N MET A 185 -13.82 -11.94 12.08
CA MET A 185 -14.22 -12.20 10.70
C MET A 185 -15.00 -11.03 10.10
N ASP A 186 -15.82 -10.34 10.90
CA ASP A 186 -16.54 -9.13 10.46
C ASP A 186 -15.58 -7.96 10.18
N SER A 187 -14.40 -7.92 10.82
CA SER A 187 -13.37 -6.90 10.56
C SER A 187 -12.45 -7.21 9.36
N MET A 188 -12.58 -8.40 8.75
CA MET A 188 -11.72 -8.83 7.65
C MET A 188 -11.79 -7.94 6.40
N PRO A 189 -12.96 -7.40 5.98
CA PRO A 189 -13.04 -6.47 4.86
C PRO A 189 -12.16 -5.22 5.02
N ASP A 190 -12.01 -4.71 6.25
CA ASP A 190 -11.13 -3.57 6.52
C ASP A 190 -9.66 -3.93 6.27
N VAL A 191 -9.26 -5.16 6.62
CA VAL A 191 -7.91 -5.68 6.33
C VAL A 191 -7.69 -5.77 4.83
N GLU A 192 -8.66 -6.28 4.07
CA GLU A 192 -8.60 -6.33 2.60
C GLU A 192 -8.46 -4.93 1.99
N GLN A 193 -9.20 -3.95 2.51
CA GLN A 193 -9.11 -2.55 2.07
C GLN A 193 -7.72 -1.95 2.37
N MET A 194 -7.13 -2.24 3.53
CA MET A 194 -5.76 -1.79 3.85
C MET A 194 -4.72 -2.41 2.91
N ILE A 195 -4.89 -3.69 2.56
CA ILE A 195 -4.02 -4.38 1.59
C ILE A 195 -4.15 -3.73 0.20
N ALA A 196 -5.38 -3.51 -0.26
CA ALA A 196 -5.65 -2.87 -1.56
C ALA A 196 -5.06 -1.45 -1.63
N LYS A 197 -5.25 -0.64 -0.58
CA LYS A 197 -4.67 0.70 -0.48
C LYS A 197 -3.14 0.65 -0.53
N THR A 198 -2.53 -0.32 0.14
CA THR A 198 -1.07 -0.48 0.14
C THR A 198 -0.54 -0.91 -1.23
N ALA A 199 -1.25 -1.80 -1.92
CA ALA A 199 -0.90 -2.22 -3.29
C ALA A 199 -1.02 -1.06 -4.28
N PHE A 200 -2.05 -0.21 -4.13
CA PHE A 200 -2.21 1.01 -4.91
C PHE A 200 -1.04 1.97 -4.68
N ILE A 201 -0.70 2.26 -3.41
CA ILE A 201 0.43 3.12 -3.07
C ILE A 201 1.75 2.57 -3.65
N PHE A 202 1.99 1.26 -3.55
CA PHE A 202 3.14 0.63 -4.18
C PHE A 202 3.16 0.84 -5.69
N PHE A 203 2.04 0.65 -6.39
CA PHE A 203 1.95 0.90 -7.84
C PHE A 203 2.32 2.34 -8.21
N PHE A 204 1.83 3.34 -7.46
CA PHE A 204 2.16 4.75 -7.71
C PHE A 204 3.61 5.12 -7.38
N MET A 205 4.22 4.51 -6.38
CA MET A 205 5.61 4.84 -6.02
C MET A 205 6.64 4.03 -6.81
N ALA A 206 6.32 2.80 -7.18
CA ALA A 206 7.26 1.88 -7.81
C ALA A 206 7.13 1.87 -9.34
N VAL A 207 5.89 1.81 -9.84
CA VAL A 207 5.61 1.50 -11.25
C VAL A 207 5.37 2.77 -12.05
N MET A 208 4.61 3.73 -11.51
CA MET A 208 4.37 5.00 -12.20
C MET A 208 5.65 5.76 -12.54
N PRO A 209 6.67 5.89 -11.66
CA PRO A 209 7.91 6.58 -12.02
C PRO A 209 8.77 5.83 -13.05
N GLU A 210 8.55 4.53 -13.25
CA GLU A 210 9.22 3.73 -14.28
C GLU A 210 8.49 3.77 -15.63
N ILE A 211 7.17 3.94 -15.61
CA ILE A 211 6.35 4.22 -16.81
C ILE A 211 6.51 5.69 -17.24
N ASN A 212 6.64 6.60 -16.27
CA ASN A 212 6.77 8.04 -16.45
C ASN A 212 8.24 8.50 -16.44
N ALA A 213 9.22 7.59 -16.53
CA ALA A 213 10.65 7.94 -16.57
C ALA A 213 11.03 8.81 -17.79
N ASP A 214 10.12 8.96 -18.75
CA ASP A 214 10.23 9.83 -19.92
C ASP A 214 9.40 11.13 -19.81
N LEU A 215 8.61 11.33 -18.75
CA LEU A 215 7.73 12.49 -18.66
C LEU A 215 8.40 13.64 -17.91
N SER A 216 8.66 14.71 -18.63
CA SER A 216 9.12 16.00 -18.14
C SER A 216 8.17 16.57 -17.06
N PRO A 217 8.63 17.47 -16.16
CA PRO A 217 7.75 18.18 -15.21
C PRO A 217 6.52 18.82 -15.87
N LEU A 218 6.67 19.20 -17.15
CA LEU A 218 5.58 19.64 -18.00
C LEU A 218 4.52 18.54 -18.18
N GLU A 219 4.87 17.34 -18.59
CA GLU A 219 3.92 16.24 -18.81
C GLU A 219 3.23 15.79 -17.51
N GLU A 220 3.92 15.86 -16.36
CA GLU A 220 3.30 15.61 -15.05
C GLU A 220 2.28 16.70 -14.69
N ALA A 221 2.62 17.97 -14.89
CA ALA A 221 1.68 19.08 -14.74
C ALA A 221 0.48 18.96 -15.71
N GLN A 222 0.72 18.51 -16.94
CA GLN A 222 -0.32 18.28 -17.93
C GLN A 222 -1.32 17.21 -17.47
N GLY A 223 -0.80 16.07 -16.98
CA GLY A 223 -1.62 15.00 -16.42
C GLY A 223 -2.43 15.46 -15.20
N TYR A 224 -1.81 16.23 -14.30
CA TYR A 224 -2.47 16.76 -13.12
C TYR A 224 -3.64 17.70 -13.47
N ILE A 225 -3.41 18.70 -14.34
CA ILE A 225 -4.45 19.66 -14.74
C ILE A 225 -5.59 18.96 -15.49
N TYR A 226 -5.28 18.03 -16.40
CA TYR A 226 -6.30 17.25 -17.10
C TYR A 226 -7.20 16.43 -16.15
N GLN A 227 -6.62 15.75 -15.17
CA GLN A 227 -7.39 15.00 -14.17
C GLN A 227 -8.20 15.90 -13.24
N SER A 228 -7.64 17.05 -12.85
CA SER A 228 -8.34 18.06 -12.04
C SER A 228 -9.60 18.59 -12.75
N ASP A 229 -9.51 18.85 -14.06
CA ASP A 229 -10.64 19.29 -14.88
C ASP A 229 -11.73 18.20 -14.97
N LEU A 230 -11.34 16.95 -15.21
CA LEU A 230 -12.27 15.81 -15.22
C LEU A 230 -13.01 15.65 -13.89
N GLN A 231 -12.31 15.79 -12.76
CA GLN A 231 -12.91 15.69 -11.42
C GLN A 231 -13.86 16.85 -11.12
N SER A 232 -13.52 18.06 -11.56
CA SER A 232 -14.38 19.23 -11.46
C SER A 232 -15.67 19.05 -12.28
N GLY A 233 -15.56 18.42 -13.45
CA GLY A 233 -16.69 18.10 -14.34
C GLY A 233 -17.39 19.33 -14.92
N LYS A 234 -16.78 20.51 -14.81
CA LYS A 234 -17.37 21.81 -15.16
C LYS A 234 -16.39 22.65 -15.97
N GLY A 235 -16.93 23.46 -16.87
CA GLY A 235 -16.14 24.38 -17.68
C GLY A 235 -15.44 23.69 -18.85
N ASN A 236 -14.38 24.33 -19.32
CA ASN A 236 -13.54 23.81 -20.40
C ASN A 236 -12.24 23.22 -19.84
N PHE A 237 -11.64 22.29 -20.57
CA PHE A 237 -10.30 21.80 -20.24
C PHE A 237 -9.29 22.94 -20.22
N ARG A 238 -8.23 22.80 -19.42
CA ARG A 238 -7.09 23.71 -19.38
C ARG A 238 -5.85 23.01 -19.92
N ARG A 239 -5.06 23.74 -20.68
CA ARG A 239 -3.80 23.27 -21.27
C ARG A 239 -2.64 23.94 -20.56
N VAL A 240 -1.75 23.12 -20.01
CA VAL A 240 -0.46 23.58 -19.46
C VAL A 240 0.47 23.94 -20.61
N LEU A 241 1.03 25.15 -20.55
CA LEU A 241 1.97 25.69 -21.53
C LEU A 241 3.41 25.57 -21.05
N ASP A 242 3.66 25.89 -19.78
CA ASP A 242 5.00 25.86 -19.20
C ASP A 242 4.95 25.54 -17.70
N VAL A 243 6.10 25.11 -17.16
CA VAL A 243 6.30 24.86 -15.73
C VAL A 243 7.62 25.51 -15.31
N SER A 244 7.56 26.43 -14.36
CA SER A 244 8.70 27.21 -13.86
C SER A 244 8.86 27.13 -12.33
N ASP A 245 9.95 27.69 -11.82
CA ASP A 245 10.28 27.81 -10.38
C ASP A 245 10.15 26.52 -9.55
N VAL A 246 10.65 25.40 -10.11
CA VAL A 246 10.66 24.09 -9.46
C VAL A 246 11.66 24.05 -8.29
N ASP A 247 11.19 24.29 -7.06
CA ASP A 247 11.99 24.14 -5.83
C ASP A 247 11.65 22.83 -5.12
N THR A 248 12.68 22.01 -4.91
CA THR A 248 12.57 20.69 -4.27
C THR A 248 13.18 20.62 -2.87
N SER A 249 13.66 21.73 -2.29
CA SER A 249 14.44 21.68 -1.04
C SER A 249 13.60 21.40 0.21
N ASP A 250 12.40 21.98 0.31
CA ASP A 250 11.48 21.85 1.46
C ASP A 250 10.12 21.22 1.08
N GLY A 251 9.98 20.72 -0.15
CA GLY A 251 8.70 20.27 -0.72
C GLY A 251 8.79 20.14 -2.24
N LEU A 252 7.66 20.20 -2.95
CA LEU A 252 7.62 20.43 -4.39
C LEU A 252 6.88 21.75 -4.60
N SER A 253 7.60 22.82 -4.93
CA SER A 253 6.99 24.09 -5.34
C SER A 253 7.16 24.22 -6.84
N LEU A 254 6.08 24.49 -7.57
CA LEU A 254 6.13 24.71 -9.02
C LEU A 254 5.07 25.74 -9.43
N THR A 255 5.41 26.52 -10.44
CA THR A 255 4.50 27.48 -11.09
C THR A 255 4.06 26.88 -12.40
N ILE A 256 2.74 26.76 -12.60
CA ILE A 256 2.14 26.21 -13.81
C ILE A 256 1.45 27.34 -14.57
N ASP A 257 1.87 27.55 -15.81
CA ASP A 257 1.17 28.42 -16.75
C ASP A 257 0.13 27.61 -17.51
N ALA A 258 -1.16 27.88 -17.27
CA ALA A 258 -2.25 27.16 -17.92
C ALA A 258 -3.22 28.11 -18.63
N LEU A 259 -3.77 27.66 -19.77
CA LEU A 259 -4.80 28.37 -20.51
C LEU A 259 -6.07 27.52 -20.64
N SER A 260 -7.23 28.17 -20.49
CA SER A 260 -8.51 27.55 -20.80
C SER A 260 -8.67 27.28 -22.31
N THR A 261 -9.16 26.09 -22.64
CA THR A 261 -9.43 25.64 -24.01
C THR A 261 -10.86 25.96 -24.45
N THR A 262 -11.17 25.72 -25.72
CA THR A 262 -12.54 25.79 -26.26
C THR A 262 -13.35 24.54 -25.97
N CYS A 263 -12.74 23.45 -25.48
CA CYS A 263 -13.42 22.17 -25.34
C CYS A 263 -14.02 22.00 -23.96
N PRO A 264 -15.33 21.72 -23.86
CA PRO A 264 -15.94 21.45 -22.57
C PRO A 264 -15.47 20.12 -22.00
N VAL A 265 -15.34 20.05 -20.67
CA VAL A 265 -14.95 18.81 -19.97
C VAL A 265 -15.94 17.67 -20.23
N SER A 266 -17.20 17.99 -20.52
CA SER A 266 -18.26 17.02 -20.85
C SER A 266 -18.08 16.28 -22.18
N SER A 267 -17.04 16.61 -22.96
CA SER A 267 -16.81 16.05 -24.30
C SER A 267 -16.19 14.65 -24.31
N GLU A 268 -15.85 14.09 -23.13
CA GLU A 268 -15.16 12.79 -22.98
C GLU A 268 -13.87 12.67 -23.84
N MET A 269 -13.16 13.78 -24.03
CA MET A 269 -11.91 13.83 -24.81
C MET A 269 -10.73 13.26 -24.03
N THR A 270 -9.79 12.61 -24.72
CA THR A 270 -8.55 12.10 -24.08
C THR A 270 -7.55 13.21 -23.82
N GLN A 271 -6.55 12.95 -22.96
CA GLN A 271 -5.48 13.90 -22.68
C GLN A 271 -4.73 14.29 -23.96
N GLU A 272 -4.41 13.34 -24.84
CA GLU A 272 -3.71 13.65 -26.09
C GLU A 272 -4.53 14.60 -26.99
N GLN A 273 -5.85 14.43 -27.03
CA GLN A 273 -6.74 15.30 -27.81
C GLN A 273 -6.81 16.71 -27.23
N VAL A 274 -6.91 16.82 -25.90
CA VAL A 274 -6.92 18.10 -25.18
C VAL A 274 -5.62 18.87 -25.36
N TYR A 275 -4.49 18.19 -25.56
CA TYR A 275 -3.18 18.79 -25.80
C TYR A 275 -2.81 18.94 -27.29
N SER A 276 -3.72 18.58 -28.21
CA SER A 276 -3.54 18.69 -29.66
C SER A 276 -4.30 19.87 -30.28
N ASP A 277 -4.13 20.12 -31.58
CA ASP A 277 -4.88 21.16 -32.29
C ASP A 277 -6.41 20.90 -32.36
N GLU A 278 -6.87 19.70 -31.97
CA GLU A 278 -8.30 19.39 -31.82
C GLU A 278 -8.97 20.23 -30.73
N CYS A 279 -8.19 20.78 -29.78
CA CYS A 279 -8.71 21.52 -28.64
C CYS A 279 -8.03 22.88 -28.41
N PRO A 280 -8.32 23.90 -29.25
CA PRO A 280 -7.59 25.15 -29.22
C PRO A 280 -7.79 25.94 -27.90
N VAL A 281 -6.79 26.74 -27.53
CA VAL A 281 -6.85 27.66 -26.37
C VAL A 281 -7.66 28.92 -26.71
N THR A 282 -8.35 29.50 -25.71
CA THR A 282 -9.36 30.56 -25.90
C THR A 282 -8.88 32.00 -25.69
N LYS A 283 -7.76 32.24 -25.00
CA LYS A 283 -7.29 33.59 -24.59
C LYS A 283 -5.76 33.70 -24.59
N GLU A 284 -5.25 34.94 -24.69
CA GLU A 284 -3.81 35.28 -24.53
C GLU A 284 -3.39 35.60 -23.09
N GLU A 285 -4.35 35.70 -22.14
CA GLU A 285 -4.08 35.94 -20.72
C GLU A 285 -4.08 34.62 -19.95
N TYR A 286 -3.00 34.40 -19.19
CA TYR A 286 -2.68 33.17 -18.46
C TYR A 286 -3.43 33.09 -17.14
N ASP A 287 -3.98 31.91 -16.81
CA ASP A 287 -4.25 31.59 -15.40
C ASP A 287 -2.90 31.15 -14.81
N GLU A 288 -2.27 32.01 -14.04
CA GLU A 288 -1.05 31.64 -13.30
C GLU A 288 -1.49 30.80 -12.10
N ILE A 289 -1.09 29.53 -12.10
CA ILE A 289 -1.44 28.58 -11.04
C ILE A 289 -0.17 28.29 -10.25
N GLU A 290 -0.06 28.94 -9.09
CA GLU A 290 1.04 28.71 -8.17
C GLU A 290 0.67 27.54 -7.25
N CYS A 291 1.33 26.40 -7.44
CA CYS A 291 1.09 25.19 -6.64
C CYS A 291 2.25 24.96 -5.67
N HIS A 292 1.94 24.99 -4.38
CA HIS A 292 2.88 24.67 -3.32
C HIS A 292 2.49 23.34 -2.66
N LEU A 293 3.35 22.34 -2.75
CA LEU A 293 3.33 21.19 -1.85
C LEU A 293 4.25 21.49 -0.67
N LYS A 294 3.68 21.96 0.44
CA LYS A 294 4.39 22.04 1.72
C LYS A 294 4.31 20.70 2.44
N LEU A 295 5.46 20.10 2.71
CA LEU A 295 5.57 18.91 3.54
C LEU A 295 5.73 19.34 4.99
N ASP A 296 4.87 18.86 5.88
CA ASP A 296 5.06 19.09 7.31
C ASP A 296 6.19 18.22 7.88
N HIS A 297 6.54 18.41 9.16
CA HIS A 297 7.57 17.61 9.83
C HIS A 297 7.28 16.11 9.89
N SER A 298 6.05 15.68 9.57
CA SER A 298 5.64 14.27 9.45
C SER A 298 5.66 13.75 8.01
N LYS A 299 6.11 14.57 7.05
CA LYS A 299 6.12 14.30 5.60
C LYS A 299 4.74 13.98 5.04
N THR A 300 3.69 14.54 5.64
CA THR A 300 2.38 14.66 5.00
C THR A 300 2.28 16.04 4.35
N GLY A 301 1.83 16.08 3.10
CA GLY A 301 1.66 17.33 2.36
C GLY A 301 0.33 17.35 1.65
N GLN A 302 -0.27 18.54 1.62
CA GLN A 302 -1.45 18.86 0.85
C GLN A 302 -0.98 19.83 -0.24
N ILE A 303 -1.31 19.55 -1.51
CA ILE A 303 -1.01 20.47 -2.60
C ILE A 303 -2.01 21.62 -2.49
N GLU A 304 -1.52 22.82 -2.20
CA GLU A 304 -2.31 24.05 -2.24
C GLU A 304 -1.96 24.79 -3.53
N CYS A 305 -2.93 24.90 -4.44
CA CYS A 305 -2.79 25.68 -5.66
C CYS A 305 -3.59 26.98 -5.53
N THR A 306 -2.91 28.11 -5.69
CA THR A 306 -3.52 29.43 -5.76
C THR A 306 -3.70 29.80 -7.23
N TYR A 307 -4.91 30.23 -7.59
CA TYR A 307 -5.26 30.58 -8.96
C TYR A 307 -5.30 32.10 -9.06
N TYR A 308 -4.36 32.68 -9.81
CA TYR A 308 -4.37 34.11 -10.12
C TYR A 308 -5.06 34.29 -11.48
N GLY A 309 -6.21 34.97 -11.47
CA GLY A 309 -6.88 35.42 -12.69
C GLY A 309 -6.46 36.85 -13.00
N HIS A 310 -5.93 37.09 -14.19
CA HIS A 310 -5.75 38.43 -14.75
C HIS A 310 -6.94 38.82 -15.64
#